data_AF-A0A223MYY6-F1
#
_entry.id   AF-A0A223MYY6-F1
#
_cell.length_a   1.000
_cell.length_b   1.000
_cell.length_c   1.000
_cell.angle_alpha   90.00
_cell.angle_beta   90.00
_cell.angle_gamma   90.00
#
_symmetry.space_group_name_H-M   'P 1'
#
loop_
_entity.id
_entity.type
_entity.pdbx_description
1 polymer ?
#
loop_
_entity_poly.entity_id
_entity_poly.type
_entity_poly.pdbx_seq_one_letter_code
_entity_poly.pdbx_strand_id
1 'polypeptide(L)'
;MEQQLDLLSDLDHQITAMLVIDEINTEEINHLVDKRERILQNLLTHASENPQFAMSSQWREAIDETKHLVELMQSKTVEIGRTLQKYRHGNKSVQQYKKFL
;
A
#
# COMPACT_ATOMS: atom_id res chain seq x y z
N MET A 1 11.03 13.12 -15.63
CA MET A 1 10.53 11.74 -15.64
C MET A 1 11.40 10.84 -14.78
N GLU A 2 12.71 10.79 -14.99
CA GLU A 2 13.64 10.04 -14.14
C GLU A 2 13.49 10.38 -12.64
N GLN A 3 13.52 11.67 -12.28
CA GLN A 3 13.23 12.12 -10.90
C GLN A 3 11.86 11.70 -10.35
N GLN A 4 10.86 11.52 -11.21
CA GLN A 4 9.54 11.05 -10.77
C GLN A 4 9.52 9.53 -10.56
N LEU A 5 10.32 8.78 -11.31
CA LEU A 5 10.51 7.34 -11.09
C LEU A 5 11.31 7.09 -9.81
N ASP A 6 12.35 7.88 -9.56
CA ASP A 6 13.12 7.80 -8.30
C ASP A 6 12.22 8.08 -7.09
N LEU A 7 11.43 9.16 -7.15
CA LEU A 7 10.50 9.49 -6.09
C LEU A 7 9.39 8.43 -5.91
N LEU A 8 8.96 7.78 -7.00
CA LEU A 8 8.02 6.68 -6.93
C LEU A 8 8.64 5.50 -6.18
N SER A 9 9.88 5.12 -6.52
CA SER A 9 10.61 4.04 -5.86
C SER A 9 10.85 4.31 -4.37
N ASP A 10 11.21 5.55 -4.02
CA ASP A 10 11.37 5.98 -2.63
C ASP A 10 10.06 5.85 -1.83
N LEU A 11 8.93 6.20 -2.43
CA LEU A 11 7.62 6.03 -1.81
C LEU A 11 7.25 4.55 -1.66
N ASP A 12 7.56 3.72 -2.67
CA ASP A 12 7.29 2.29 -2.64
C ASP A 12 8.06 1.61 -1.51
N HIS A 13 9.32 2.00 -1.29
CA HIS A 13 10.12 1.56 -0.16
C HIS A 13 9.56 2.01 1.18
N GLN A 14 9.14 3.28 1.32
CA GLN A 14 8.55 3.79 2.55
C GLN A 14 7.24 3.09 2.90
N ILE A 15 6.34 2.93 1.94
CA ILE A 15 5.06 2.23 2.13
C ILE A 15 5.31 0.77 2.50
N THR A 16 6.22 0.09 1.78
CA THR A 16 6.59 -1.31 2.07
C THR A 16 7.11 -1.45 3.49
N ALA A 17 8.02 -0.58 3.93
CA ALA A 17 8.55 -0.60 5.28
C ALA A 17 7.44 -0.44 6.34
N MET A 18 6.48 0.47 6.11
CA MET A 18 5.35 0.67 7.03
C MET A 18 4.38 -0.51 7.08
N LEU A 19 4.19 -1.22 5.98
CA LEU A 19 3.30 -2.38 5.93
C LEU A 19 3.87 -3.61 6.65
N VAL A 20 5.19 -3.67 6.88
CA VAL A 20 5.86 -4.79 7.58
C VAL A 20 5.86 -4.60 9.10
N ILE A 21 5.60 -3.38 9.61
CA ILE A 21 5.54 -3.10 11.05
C ILE A 21 4.23 -3.66 11.65
N ASP A 22 4.29 -4.13 12.91
CA ASP A 22 3.15 -4.71 13.63
C ASP A 22 2.01 -3.71 13.87
N GLU A 23 2.35 -2.46 14.21
CA GLU A 23 1.40 -1.38 14.38
C GLU A 23 1.45 -0.43 13.19
N ILE A 24 0.42 -0.50 12.35
CA ILE A 24 0.32 0.32 11.14
C ILE A 24 -0.16 1.72 11.50
N ASN A 25 0.63 2.73 11.12
CA ASN A 25 0.14 4.10 11.05
C ASN A 25 -0.65 4.31 9.76
N THR A 26 -1.98 4.15 9.84
CA THR A 26 -2.86 4.26 8.67
C THR A 26 -2.90 5.67 8.07
N GLU A 27 -2.73 6.72 8.88
CA GLU A 27 -2.73 8.10 8.39
C GLU A 27 -1.51 8.38 7.53
N GLU A 28 -0.33 7.95 7.99
CA GLU A 28 0.91 8.14 7.25
C GLU A 28 0.92 7.31 5.97
N ILE A 29 0.45 6.04 6.01
CA ILE A 29 0.31 5.22 4.80
C ILE A 29 -0.61 5.88 3.78
N ASN A 30 -1.78 6.39 4.21
CA ASN A 30 -2.70 7.07 3.29
C ASN A 30 -2.04 8.29 2.64
N HIS A 31 -1.33 9.09 3.43
CA HIS A 31 -0.61 10.26 2.90
C HIS A 31 0.50 9.90 1.90
N LEU A 32 1.24 8.81 2.12
CA LEU A 32 2.24 8.30 1.18
C LEU A 32 1.59 7.75 -0.10
N VAL A 33 0.50 7.01 0.02
CA VAL A 33 -0.27 6.46 -1.10
C VAL A 33 -0.87 7.59 -1.96
N ASP A 34 -1.40 8.65 -1.35
CA ASP A 34 -1.93 9.81 -2.07
C ASP A 34 -0.84 10.54 -2.88
N LYS A 35 0.35 10.69 -2.30
CA LYS A 35 1.51 11.24 -3.02
C LYS A 35 1.92 10.36 -4.19
N ARG A 36 1.96 9.05 -3.95
CA ARG A 36 2.30 8.04 -4.96
C ARG A 36 1.32 8.07 -6.13
N GLU A 37 0.01 8.17 -5.87
CA GLU A 37 -1.02 8.23 -6.89
C GLU A 37 -0.83 9.45 -7.82
N ARG A 38 -0.53 10.62 -7.25
CA ARG A 38 -0.27 11.83 -8.06
C ARG A 38 0.93 11.67 -8.99
N ILE A 39 1.99 11.02 -8.53
CA ILE A 39 3.17 10.75 -9.36
C ILE A 39 2.81 9.76 -10.47
N LEU A 40 2.13 8.67 -10.13
CA LEU A 40 1.70 7.68 -11.11
C LEU A 40 0.81 8.26 -12.19
N GLN A 41 -0.14 9.15 -11.85
CA GLN A 41 -0.97 9.81 -12.84
C GLN A 41 -0.12 10.58 -13.86
N ASN A 42 0.88 11.34 -13.41
CA ASN A 42 1.80 12.06 -14.30
C ASN A 42 2.61 11.12 -15.19
N LEU A 43 3.15 10.04 -14.60
CA LEU A 43 3.94 9.04 -15.32
C LEU A 43 3.10 8.30 -16.38
N LEU A 44 1.85 7.95 -16.05
CA LEU A 44 0.91 7.30 -16.95
C LEU A 44 0.54 8.19 -18.13
N THR A 45 0.23 9.47 -17.87
CA THR A 45 -0.03 10.44 -18.94
C THR A 45 1.18 10.55 -19.86
N HIS A 46 2.38 10.73 -19.31
CA HIS A 46 3.60 10.82 -20.10
C HIS A 46 3.87 9.56 -20.92
N ALA A 47 3.67 8.37 -20.34
CA ALA A 47 3.84 7.10 -21.04
C ALA A 47 2.86 6.94 -22.21
N SER A 48 1.62 7.42 -22.06
CA SER A 48 0.62 7.38 -23.14
C SER A 48 1.00 8.28 -24.32
N GLU A 49 1.70 9.37 -24.07
CA GLU A 49 2.12 10.34 -25.08
C GLU A 49 3.50 10.03 -25.67
N ASN A 50 4.31 9.22 -24.99
CA ASN A 50 5.72 8.96 -25.34
C ASN A 50 6.02 7.45 -25.42
N PRO A 51 5.83 6.81 -26.59
CA PRO A 51 6.03 5.37 -26.76
C PRO A 51 7.43 4.87 -26.39
N GLN A 52 8.46 5.68 -26.61
CA GLN A 52 9.84 5.35 -26.22
C GLN A 52 9.99 5.18 -24.70
N PHE A 53 9.31 6.02 -23.92
CA PHE A 53 9.30 5.93 -22.47
C PHE A 53 8.50 4.72 -22.01
N ALA A 54 7.33 4.48 -22.63
CA ALA A 54 6.50 3.31 -22.33
C ALA A 54 7.21 1.96 -22.61
N MET A 55 8.21 1.95 -23.50
CA MET A 55 9.02 0.78 -23.80
C MET A 55 10.33 0.70 -22.99
N SER A 56 10.64 1.73 -22.19
CA SER A 56 11.85 1.76 -21.36
C SER A 56 11.82 0.68 -20.28
N SER A 57 13.00 0.16 -19.92
CA SER A 57 13.14 -0.81 -18.83
C SER A 57 12.70 -0.22 -17.50
N GLN A 58 13.11 1.01 -17.20
CA GLN A 58 12.79 1.72 -15.96
C GLN A 58 11.28 1.85 -15.74
N TRP A 59 10.53 2.17 -16.80
CA TRP A 59 9.06 2.24 -16.69
C TRP A 59 8.41 0.87 -16.46
N ARG A 60 8.93 -0.18 -17.10
CA ARG A 60 8.44 -1.55 -16.88
C ARG A 60 8.73 -2.05 -15.47
N GLU A 61 9.92 -1.75 -14.96
CA GLU A 61 10.31 -2.02 -13.57
C GLU A 61 9.36 -1.32 -12.59
N ALA A 62 9.09 -0.03 -12.78
CA ALA A 62 8.14 0.72 -11.95
C ALA A 62 6.71 0.15 -11.99
N ILE A 63 6.26 -0.38 -13.13
CA ILE A 63 4.98 -1.09 -13.24
C ILE A 63 5.01 -2.38 -12.42
N ASP A 64 6.09 -3.14 -12.50
CA ASP A 64 6.21 -4.40 -11.76
C ASP A 64 6.30 -4.14 -10.25
N GLU A 65 7.07 -3.15 -9.79
CA GLU A 65 7.10 -2.70 -8.40
C GLU A 65 5.69 -2.29 -7.91
N THR A 66 4.94 -1.58 -8.76
CA THR A 66 3.55 -1.21 -8.46
C THR A 66 2.66 -2.43 -8.22
N LYS A 67 2.80 -3.50 -9.02
CA LYS A 67 2.02 -4.73 -8.82
C LYS A 67 2.35 -5.39 -7.48
N HIS A 68 3.64 -5.52 -7.16
CA HIS A 68 4.08 -6.12 -5.90
C HIS A 68 3.58 -5.34 -4.69
N LEU A 69 3.63 -4.00 -4.74
CA LEU A 69 3.13 -3.16 -3.66
C LEU A 69 1.61 -3.32 -3.45
N VAL A 70 0.84 -3.39 -4.54
CA VAL A 70 -0.61 -3.62 -4.46
C VAL A 70 -0.92 -4.98 -3.82
N GLU A 71 -0.21 -6.04 -4.21
CA GLU A 71 -0.36 -7.36 -3.60
C GLU A 71 -0.02 -7.33 -2.10
N LEU A 72 1.04 -6.63 -1.71
CA LEU A 72 1.43 -6.46 -0.31
C LEU A 72 0.34 -5.72 0.49
N MET A 73 -0.17 -4.60 -0.02
CA MET A 73 -1.25 -3.84 0.61
C MET A 73 -2.52 -4.68 0.79
N GLN A 74 -2.88 -5.47 -0.23
CA GLN A 74 -4.03 -6.39 -0.16
C GLN A 74 -3.81 -7.47 0.90
N SER A 75 -2.65 -8.11 0.90
CA SER A 75 -2.28 -9.14 1.88
C SER A 75 -2.36 -8.59 3.31
N LYS A 76 -1.80 -7.40 3.55
CA LYS A 76 -1.83 -6.75 4.86
C LYS A 76 -3.25 -6.38 5.29
N THR A 77 -4.08 -5.90 4.37
CA THR A 77 -5.51 -5.63 4.63
C THR A 77 -6.25 -6.87 5.09
N VAL A 78 -6.02 -8.01 4.43
CA VAL A 78 -6.60 -9.31 4.81
C VAL A 78 -6.11 -9.76 6.19
N GLU A 79 -4.82 -9.60 6.49
CA GLU A 79 -4.23 -9.94 7.78
C GLU A 79 -4.89 -9.16 8.93
N ILE A 80 -4.99 -7.84 8.80
CA ILE A 80 -5.66 -6.96 9.78
C ILE A 80 -7.12 -7.37 9.96
N GLY A 81 -7.83 -7.67 8.86
CA GLY A 81 -9.22 -8.11 8.91
C GLY A 81 -9.42 -9.40 9.73
N ARG A 82 -8.52 -10.38 9.57
CA ARG A 82 -8.53 -11.62 10.37
C ARG A 82 -8.25 -11.34 11.85
N THR A 83 -7.30 -10.47 12.14
CA THR A 83 -6.99 -10.06 13.52
C THR A 83 -8.18 -9.37 14.18
N LEU A 84 -8.84 -8.45 13.48
CA LEU A 84 -10.05 -7.78 13.96
C LEU A 84 -11.20 -8.77 14.24
N GLN A 85 -11.37 -9.78 13.39
CA GLN A 85 -12.36 -10.83 13.59
C GLN A 85 -12.11 -11.59 14.91
N LYS A 86 -10.85 -11.97 15.19
CA LYS A 86 -10.47 -12.63 16.46
C LYS A 86 -10.81 -11.77 17.67
N TYR A 87 -10.48 -10.47 17.64
CA TYR A 87 -10.82 -9.53 18.73
C TYR A 87 -12.33 -9.41 18.94
N ARG A 88 -13.12 -9.34 17.86
CA ARG A 88 -14.59 -9.30 17.95
C ARG A 88 -15.17 -10.56 18.59
N HIS A 89 -14.63 -11.74 18.27
CA HIS A 89 -15.02 -12.98 18.95
C HIS A 89 -14.66 -12.97 20.43
N GLY A 90 -13.45 -12.54 20.80
CA GLY A 90 -13.06 -12.38 22.21
C GLY A 90 -13.97 -11.42 22.99
N ASN A 91 -14.32 -10.28 22.40
CA ASN A 91 -15.27 -9.34 23.00
C ASN A 91 -16.65 -9.95 23.22
N LYS A 92 -17.14 -10.80 22.31
CA LYS A 92 -18.41 -11.53 22.51
C LYS A 92 -18.33 -12.45 23.73
N SER A 93 -17.21 -13.14 23.94
CA SER A 93 -16.98 -13.97 25.13
C SER A 93 -16.94 -13.13 26.41
N VAL A 94 -16.28 -11.96 26.40
CA VAL A 94 -16.27 -11.03 27.53
C VAL A 94 -17.68 -10.56 27.89
N GLN A 95 -18.52 -10.27 26.89
CA GLN A 95 -19.91 -9.88 27.12
C GLN A 95 -20.74 -11.01 27.75
N GLN A 96 -20.40 -12.28 27.52
CA GLN A 96 -21.05 -13.39 28.22
C GLN A 96 -20.65 -13.44 29.70
N TYR A 97 -19.37 -13.21 30.02
CA TYR A 97 -18.92 -13.15 31.42
C TYR A 97 -19.56 -12.00 32.20
N LYS A 98 -19.75 -10.84 31.56
CA LYS A 98 -20.45 -9.70 32.16
C LYS A 98 -21.88 -9.99 32.60
N LYS A 99 -22.52 -11.07 32.13
CA LYS A 99 -23.86 -11.46 32.60
C LYS A 99 -23.86 -12.09 34.00
N PHE A 100 -22.69 -12.46 34.51
CA PHE A 100 -22.50 -13.11 35.81
C PHE A 100 -21.84 -12.20 36.85
N LEU A 101 -21.54 -10.94 36.50
CA LEU A 101 -21.05 -9.88 37.38
C LEU A 101 -22.17 -8.86 37.58
#